data_AF-A0A419DJ92-F1
#
_entry.id   AF-A0A419DJ92-F1
#
_cell.length_a   1.000
_cell.length_b   1.000
_cell.length_c   1.000
_cell.angle_alpha   90.00
_cell.angle_beta   90.00
_cell.angle_gamma   90.00
#
_symmetry.space_group_name_H-M   'P 1'
#
loop_
_entity.id
_entity.type
_entity.pdbx_description
1 polymer ?
#
loop_
_entity_poly.entity_id
_entity_poly.type
_entity_poly.pdbx_seq_one_letter_code
_entity_poly.pdbx_strand_id
1 'polypeptide(L)'
;MNAAEGKSNLLKNTYVKNILSALAVAAIGFVLLNLTFLLSYLVFQFIDIFIPGNRESAPQWIPLARHILFLAIIALISWVVFRSKLPVLIKAIFMTVPTAVTIVTIGIVSYPSPVLPYLFGSLLTIGVLFYFFRTHKPWLYYYSVILVVLTLMIFTLMGGEI
;
A
#
# COMPACT_ATOMS: atom_id res chain seq x y z
N MET A 1 26.38 37.93 1.93
CA MET A 1 26.21 36.57 1.37
C MET A 1 24.94 35.98 1.94
N ASN A 2 23.84 36.05 1.17
CA ASN A 2 22.49 35.76 1.68
C ASN A 2 22.19 34.27 1.63
N ALA A 3 21.85 33.68 2.79
CA ALA A 3 21.46 32.27 2.94
C ALA A 3 20.23 31.86 2.09
N ALA A 4 19.53 32.82 1.48
CA ALA A 4 18.39 32.59 0.60
C ALA A 4 18.78 32.14 -0.83
N GLU A 5 19.95 32.55 -1.35
CA GLU A 5 20.39 32.14 -2.71
C GLU A 5 20.84 30.67 -2.76
N GLY A 6 21.37 30.13 -1.65
CA GLY A 6 21.81 28.74 -1.57
C GLY A 6 20.67 27.72 -1.62
N LYS A 7 19.50 28.02 -1.03
CA LYS A 7 18.32 27.13 -1.05
C LYS A 7 17.68 27.00 -2.44
N SER A 8 17.72 28.08 -3.23
CA SER A 8 17.13 28.13 -4.58
C SER A 8 17.85 27.19 -5.56
N ASN A 9 19.18 27.10 -5.47
CA ASN A 9 19.98 26.26 -6.36
C ASN A 9 19.95 24.76 -5.99
N LEU A 10 19.69 24.41 -4.73
CA LEU A 10 19.57 23.01 -4.28
C LEU A 10 18.32 22.31 -4.86
N LEU A 11 17.20 23.01 -4.99
CA LEU A 11 15.96 22.45 -5.55
C LEU A 11 15.98 22.27 -7.09
N LYS A 12 16.95 22.90 -7.77
CA LYS A 12 17.19 22.68 -9.22
C LYS A 12 17.93 21.38 -9.51
N ASN A 13 18.62 20.81 -8.53
CA ASN A 13 19.37 19.58 -8.72
C ASN A 13 18.42 18.37 -8.78
N THR A 14 18.38 17.73 -9.95
CA THR A 14 17.54 16.55 -10.23
C THR A 14 17.72 15.44 -9.19
N TYR A 15 18.94 15.24 -8.68
CA TYR A 15 19.21 14.23 -7.65
C TYR A 15 18.54 14.55 -6.32
N VAL A 16 18.64 15.81 -5.85
CA VAL A 16 18.01 16.26 -4.60
C VAL A 16 16.50 16.13 -4.69
N LYS A 17 15.91 16.54 -5.82
CA LYS A 17 14.47 16.40 -6.08
C LYS A 17 14.01 14.95 -6.03
N ASN A 18 14.77 14.02 -6.62
CA ASN A 18 14.43 12.60 -6.63
C ASN A 18 14.50 11.99 -5.21
N ILE A 19 15.54 12.30 -4.45
CA ILE A 19 15.68 11.84 -3.06
C ILE A 19 14.54 12.39 -2.20
N LEU A 20 14.24 13.69 -2.31
CA LEU A 20 13.16 14.30 -1.56
C LEU A 20 11.79 13.70 -1.93
N SER A 21 11.59 13.35 -3.20
CA SER A 21 10.38 12.68 -3.67
C SER A 21 10.25 11.26 -3.10
N ALA A 22 11.32 10.47 -3.09
CA ALA A 22 11.33 9.16 -2.44
C ALA A 22 11.05 9.26 -0.94
N LEU A 23 11.70 10.22 -0.26
CA LEU A 23 11.48 10.44 1.17
C LEU A 23 10.04 10.88 1.47
N ALA A 24 9.44 11.70 0.61
CA ALA A 24 8.02 12.04 0.68
C ALA A 24 7.12 10.81 0.46
N VAL A 25 7.45 9.94 -0.50
CA VAL A 25 6.72 8.67 -0.70
C VAL A 25 6.79 7.78 0.54
N ALA A 26 7.97 7.63 1.14
CA ALA A 26 8.16 6.83 2.35
C ALA A 26 7.38 7.41 3.55
N ALA A 27 7.58 8.70 3.86
CA ALA A 27 6.99 9.33 5.03
C ALA A 27 5.47 9.47 4.92
N ILE A 28 4.97 10.03 3.82
CA ILE A 28 3.54 10.23 3.62
C ILE A 28 2.85 8.90 3.35
N GLY A 29 3.49 8.01 2.59
CA GLY A 29 2.99 6.66 2.35
C GLY A 29 2.82 5.87 3.64
N PHE A 30 3.77 5.97 4.58
CA PHE A 30 3.64 5.34 5.90
C PHE A 30 2.45 5.88 6.69
N VAL A 31 2.26 7.21 6.74
CA VAL A 31 1.09 7.82 7.39
C VAL A 31 -0.20 7.33 6.73
N LEU A 32 -0.23 7.29 5.40
CA LEU A 32 -1.39 6.86 4.62
C LEU A 32 -1.73 5.38 4.84
N LEU A 33 -0.72 4.52 5.00
CA LEU A 33 -0.91 3.11 5.36
C LEU A 33 -1.55 2.96 6.75
N ASN A 34 -1.07 3.69 7.74
CA ASN A 34 -1.67 3.67 9.08
C ASN A 34 -3.12 4.16 9.05
N LEU A 35 -3.40 5.23 8.31
CA LEU A 35 -4.78 5.71 8.09
C LEU A 35 -5.64 4.68 7.37
N THR A 36 -5.06 3.92 6.42
CA THR A 36 -5.76 2.84 5.71
C THR A 36 -6.12 1.70 6.65
N PHE A 37 -5.21 1.29 7.54
CA PHE A 37 -5.51 0.26 8.54
C PHE A 37 -6.54 0.74 9.57
N LEU A 38 -6.46 2.01 9.98
CA LEU A 38 -7.50 2.63 10.82
C LEU A 38 -8.86 2.62 10.10
N LEU A 39 -8.90 2.96 8.81
CA LEU A 39 -10.12 2.90 8.01
C LEU A 39 -10.65 1.47 7.89
N SER A 40 -9.78 0.48 7.68
CA SER A 40 -10.15 -0.94 7.66
C SER A 40 -10.84 -1.35 8.97
N TYR A 41 -10.23 -0.99 10.10
CA TYR A 41 -10.82 -1.23 11.42
C TYR A 41 -12.20 -0.58 11.58
N LEU A 42 -12.35 0.68 11.18
CA LEU A 42 -13.63 1.38 11.25
C LEU A 42 -14.69 0.71 10.36
N VAL A 43 -14.33 0.32 9.14
CA VAL A 43 -15.24 -0.40 8.22
C VAL A 43 -15.70 -1.72 8.85
N PHE A 44 -14.79 -2.47 9.45
CA PHE A 44 -15.14 -3.74 10.12
C PHE A 44 -16.03 -3.51 11.34
N GLN A 45 -15.76 -2.46 12.12
CA GLN A 45 -16.60 -2.07 13.25
C GLN A 45 -18.01 -1.68 12.81
N PHE A 46 -18.14 -0.93 11.71
CA PHE A 46 -19.45 -0.61 11.13
C PHE A 46 -20.20 -1.86 10.67
N ILE A 47 -19.52 -2.79 10.00
CA ILE A 47 -20.11 -4.06 9.57
C ILE A 47 -20.60 -4.87 10.78
N ASP A 48 -19.83 -4.90 11.87
CA ASP A 48 -20.19 -5.60 13.11
C ASP A 48 -21.51 -5.09 13.73
N ILE A 49 -21.83 -3.80 13.59
CA ILE A 49 -23.11 -3.24 14.07
C ILE A 49 -24.31 -3.88 13.35
N PHE A 50 -24.15 -4.26 12.08
CA PHE A 50 -25.21 -4.81 11.25
C PHE A 50 -25.28 -6.35 11.24
N ILE A 51 -24.29 -7.03 11.83
CA ILE A 51 -24.27 -8.50 11.93
C ILE A 51 -24.52 -8.88 13.40
N PRO A 52 -25.79 -9.05 13.83
CA PRO A 52 -26.10 -9.52 15.17
C PRO A 52 -25.74 -11.00 15.31
N GLY A 53 -24.68 -11.31 16.05
CA GLY A 53 -24.30 -12.68 16.36
C GLY A 53 -23.01 -12.74 17.16
N ASN A 54 -22.92 -13.66 18.12
CA ASN A 54 -21.69 -13.92 18.86
C ASN A 54 -20.57 -14.19 17.85
N ARG A 55 -19.44 -13.48 17.98
CA ARG A 55 -18.24 -13.63 17.12
C ARG A 55 -17.79 -15.09 16.98
N GLU A 56 -18.09 -15.94 17.97
CA GLU A 56 -17.78 -17.38 17.99
C GLU A 56 -18.71 -18.23 17.10
N SER A 57 -19.92 -17.75 16.79
CA SER A 57 -20.90 -18.43 15.92
C SER A 57 -20.89 -17.91 14.48
N ALA A 58 -20.03 -16.92 14.18
CA ALA A 58 -19.93 -16.33 12.86
C ALA A 58 -19.38 -17.37 11.86
N PRO A 59 -20.01 -17.55 10.69
CA PRO A 59 -19.49 -18.39 9.64
C PRO A 59 -18.02 -18.06 9.30
N GLN A 60 -17.20 -19.09 9.10
CA GLN A 60 -15.75 -18.95 8.83
C GLN A 60 -15.42 -18.08 7.60
N TRP A 61 -16.38 -17.85 6.70
CA TRP A 61 -16.20 -17.00 5.53
C TRP A 61 -16.32 -15.49 5.83
N ILE A 62 -16.88 -15.09 6.98
CA ILE A 62 -17.12 -13.68 7.31
C ILE A 62 -15.82 -12.86 7.40
N PRO A 63 -14.75 -13.30 8.10
CA PRO A 63 -13.49 -12.57 8.13
C PRO A 63 -12.90 -12.34 6.73
N LEU A 64 -12.94 -13.39 5.90
CA LEU A 64 -12.46 -13.33 4.52
C LEU A 64 -13.29 -12.35 3.67
N ALA A 65 -14.62 -12.42 3.76
CA ALA A 65 -15.51 -11.53 3.01
C ALA A 65 -15.29 -10.05 3.36
N ARG A 66 -15.00 -9.74 4.63
CA ARG A 66 -14.68 -8.36 5.05
C ARG A 66 -13.43 -7.83 4.37
N HIS A 67 -12.40 -8.66 4.25
CA HIS A 67 -11.12 -8.27 3.64
C HIS A 67 -11.27 -8.13 2.12
N ILE A 68 -12.02 -9.03 1.48
CA ILE A 68 -12.36 -8.92 0.05
C ILE A 68 -13.18 -7.64 -0.21
N LEU A 69 -14.15 -7.32 0.66
CA LEU A 69 -14.92 -6.09 0.56
C LEU A 69 -14.02 -4.85 0.71
N PHE A 70 -13.13 -4.84 1.69
CA PHE A 70 -12.19 -3.73 1.88
C PHE A 70 -11.22 -3.59 0.69
N LEU A 71 -10.71 -4.71 0.16
CA LEU A 71 -9.90 -4.72 -1.06
C LEU A 71 -10.69 -4.14 -2.25
N ALA A 72 -11.98 -4.46 -2.39
CA ALA A 72 -12.83 -3.90 -3.44
C ALA A 72 -13.03 -2.38 -3.29
N ILE A 73 -13.23 -1.89 -2.06
CA ILE A 73 -13.32 -0.45 -1.77
C ILE A 73 -12.02 0.25 -2.15
N ILE A 74 -10.87 -0.29 -1.72
CA ILE A 74 -9.56 0.28 -2.04
C ILE A 74 -9.27 0.21 -3.54
N ALA A 75 -9.66 -0.86 -4.23
CA ALA A 75 -9.54 -0.97 -5.68
C ALA A 75 -10.38 0.10 -6.41
N LEU A 76 -11.60 0.36 -5.96
CA LEU A 76 -12.46 1.41 -6.50
C LEU A 76 -11.84 2.80 -6.31
N ILE A 77 -11.36 3.11 -5.10
CA ILE A 77 -10.69 4.38 -4.82
C ILE A 77 -9.42 4.51 -5.67
N SER A 78 -8.63 3.43 -5.77
CA SER A 78 -7.42 3.38 -6.58
C SER A 78 -7.70 3.67 -8.04
N TRP A 79 -8.76 3.08 -8.58
CA TRP A 79 -9.19 3.32 -9.95
C TRP A 79 -9.46 4.82 -10.21
N VAL A 80 -10.20 5.47 -9.31
CA VAL A 80 -10.49 6.91 -9.40
C VAL A 80 -9.20 7.75 -9.30
N VAL A 81 -8.33 7.44 -8.33
CA VAL A 81 -7.06 8.15 -8.13
C VAL A 81 -6.14 8.02 -9.34
N PHE A 82 -5.99 6.83 -9.92
CA PHE A 82 -5.11 6.64 -11.07
C PHE A 82 -5.65 7.25 -12.36
N ARG A 83 -6.98 7.31 -12.54
CA ARG A 83 -7.62 8.03 -13.66
C ARG A 83 -7.57 9.55 -13.54
N SER A 84 -7.45 10.09 -12.34
CA SER A 84 -7.42 11.53 -12.11
C SER A 84 -6.18 12.21 -12.73
N LYS A 85 -6.20 13.54 -12.84
CA LYS A 85 -5.06 14.36 -13.30
C LYS A 85 -4.05 14.67 -12.18
N LEU A 86 -4.04 13.89 -11.09
CA LEU A 86 -3.13 14.09 -9.97
C LEU A 86 -1.65 13.97 -10.39
N PRO A 87 -0.75 14.73 -9.74
CA PRO A 87 0.68 14.66 -10.02
C PRO A 87 1.24 13.26 -9.68
N VAL A 88 2.30 12.89 -10.38
CA VAL A 88 2.98 11.58 -10.26
C VAL A 88 3.35 11.26 -8.82
N LEU A 89 3.84 12.24 -8.06
CA LEU A 89 4.23 12.05 -6.66
C LEU A 89 3.04 11.59 -5.80
N ILE A 90 1.87 12.22 -5.93
CA ILE A 90 0.68 11.86 -5.16
C ILE A 90 0.20 10.47 -5.55
N LYS A 91 0.24 10.13 -6.84
CA LYS A 91 -0.13 8.78 -7.30
C LYS A 91 0.85 7.71 -6.79
N ALA A 92 2.14 8.02 -6.70
CA ALA A 92 3.15 7.12 -6.15
C ALA A 92 3.01 6.95 -4.62
N ILE A 93 2.72 8.03 -3.88
CA ILE A 93 2.33 7.96 -2.46
C ILE A 93 1.10 7.07 -2.32
N PHE A 94 0.06 7.31 -3.11
CA PHE A 94 -1.18 6.56 -3.03
C PHE A 94 -0.98 5.09 -3.41
N MET A 95 -0.06 4.75 -4.31
CA MET A 95 0.26 3.38 -4.72
C MET A 95 0.71 2.50 -3.54
N THR A 96 1.21 3.08 -2.44
CA THR A 96 1.54 2.29 -1.25
C THR A 96 0.32 1.58 -0.69
N VAL A 97 -0.85 2.23 -0.73
CA VAL A 97 -2.12 1.73 -0.18
C VAL A 97 -2.63 0.47 -0.88
N PRO A 98 -2.97 0.46 -2.19
CA PRO A 98 -3.46 -0.72 -2.85
C PRO A 98 -2.43 -1.85 -2.84
N THR A 99 -1.13 -1.52 -2.89
CA THR A 99 -0.06 -2.53 -2.79
C THR A 99 -0.12 -3.23 -1.44
N ALA A 100 -0.14 -2.46 -0.34
CA ALA A 100 -0.15 -3.03 1.00
C ALA A 100 -1.43 -3.82 1.28
N VAL A 101 -2.61 -3.26 0.96
CA VAL A 101 -3.89 -3.94 1.19
C VAL A 101 -3.97 -5.24 0.40
N THR A 102 -3.47 -5.27 -0.83
CA THR A 102 -3.44 -6.50 -1.63
C THR A 102 -2.52 -7.55 -1.02
N ILE A 103 -1.30 -7.17 -0.62
CA ILE A 103 -0.34 -8.10 0.00
C ILE A 103 -0.85 -8.63 1.34
N VAL A 104 -1.42 -7.75 2.18
CA VAL A 104 -2.03 -8.11 3.46
C VAL A 104 -3.19 -9.07 3.24
N THR A 105 -4.07 -8.79 2.27
CA THR A 105 -5.19 -9.68 1.95
C THR A 105 -4.68 -11.05 1.47
N ILE A 106 -3.63 -11.10 0.65
CA ILE A 106 -2.98 -12.36 0.25
C ILE A 106 -2.45 -13.12 1.47
N GLY A 107 -1.79 -12.42 2.41
CA GLY A 107 -1.30 -13.00 3.66
C GLY A 107 -2.42 -13.67 4.45
N ILE A 108 -3.55 -12.99 4.60
CA ILE A 108 -4.70 -13.46 5.38
C ILE A 108 -5.42 -14.62 4.69
N VAL A 109 -5.62 -14.56 3.37
CA VAL A 109 -6.18 -15.67 2.58
C VAL A 109 -5.27 -16.90 2.67
N SER A 110 -3.97 -16.67 2.72
CA SER A 110 -2.94 -17.72 2.70
C SER A 110 -2.48 -18.14 4.09
N TYR A 111 -3.12 -17.65 5.16
CA TYR A 111 -2.77 -17.94 6.55
C TYR A 111 -2.57 -19.43 6.86
N PRO A 112 -3.32 -20.40 6.26
CA PRO A 112 -3.09 -21.83 6.51
C PRO A 112 -1.70 -22.34 6.11
N SER A 113 -0.95 -21.62 5.28
CA SER A 113 0.37 -22.04 4.83
C SER A 113 1.39 -20.90 4.94
N PRO A 114 2.51 -21.07 5.65
CA PRO A 114 3.51 -20.02 5.78
C PRO A 114 4.22 -19.68 4.46
N VAL A 115 4.14 -20.55 3.44
CA VAL A 115 4.87 -20.37 2.17
C VAL A 115 4.04 -19.62 1.12
N LEU A 116 2.72 -19.80 1.14
CA LEU A 116 1.80 -19.23 0.13
C LEU A 116 1.82 -17.69 0.09
N PRO A 117 1.87 -16.94 1.21
CA PRO A 117 1.97 -15.48 1.17
C PRO A 117 3.19 -14.99 0.39
N TYR A 118 4.34 -15.65 0.57
CA TYR A 118 5.58 -15.27 -0.13
C TYR A 118 5.51 -15.60 -1.62
N LEU A 119 4.94 -16.74 -1.99
CA LEU A 119 4.79 -17.14 -3.39
C LEU A 119 3.85 -16.19 -4.14
N PHE A 120 2.63 -15.97 -3.62
CA PHE A 120 1.67 -15.09 -4.28
C PHE A 120 2.08 -13.62 -4.22
N GLY A 121 2.65 -13.18 -3.08
CA GLY A 121 3.15 -11.82 -2.92
C GLY A 121 4.32 -11.51 -3.87
N SER A 122 5.28 -12.43 -4.02
CA SER A 122 6.40 -12.27 -4.95
C SER A 122 5.94 -12.32 -6.40
N LEU A 123 5.08 -13.27 -6.77
CA LEU A 123 4.52 -13.38 -8.13
C LEU A 123 3.77 -12.11 -8.53
N LEU A 124 2.92 -11.58 -7.64
CA LEU A 124 2.19 -10.34 -7.86
C LEU A 124 3.15 -9.15 -7.97
N THR A 125 4.13 -9.05 -7.06
CA THR A 125 5.11 -7.96 -7.09
C THR A 125 5.90 -7.96 -8.39
N ILE A 126 6.42 -9.11 -8.82
CA ILE A 126 7.14 -9.27 -10.08
C ILE A 126 6.23 -8.91 -11.26
N GLY A 127 4.98 -9.38 -11.25
CA GLY A 127 3.98 -9.05 -12.27
C GLY A 127 3.71 -7.55 -12.39
N VAL A 128 3.54 -6.86 -11.26
CA VAL A 128 3.32 -5.40 -11.22
C VAL A 128 4.57 -4.64 -11.69
N LEU A 129 5.76 -5.02 -11.23
CA LEU A 129 7.01 -4.40 -11.67
C LEU A 129 7.25 -4.62 -13.16
N PHE A 130 6.98 -5.81 -13.69
CA PHE A 130 7.05 -6.13 -15.11
C PHE A 130 6.03 -5.31 -15.92
N TYR A 131 4.80 -5.15 -15.42
CA TYR A 131 3.80 -4.30 -16.05
C TYR A 131 4.23 -2.83 -16.09
N PHE A 132 4.82 -2.30 -15.01
CA PHE A 132 5.37 -0.95 -14.98
C PHE A 132 6.53 -0.77 -15.96
N PHE A 133 7.40 -1.79 -16.06
CA PHE A 133 8.51 -1.81 -17.02
C PHE A 133 7.99 -1.71 -18.45
N ARG A 134 7.00 -2.53 -18.81
CA ARG A 134 6.39 -2.53 -20.15
C ARG A 134 5.66 -1.22 -20.47
N THR A 135 5.09 -0.56 -19.46
CA THR A 135 4.31 0.68 -19.65
C THR A 135 5.12 1.95 -19.39
N HIS A 136 6.44 1.83 -19.23
CA HIS A 136 7.38 2.94 -18.98
C HIS A 136 6.90 3.91 -17.89
N LYS A 137 6.37 3.38 -16.78
CA LYS A 137 5.90 4.23 -15.68
C LYS A 137 7.06 4.99 -15.03
N PRO A 138 6.80 6.15 -14.39
CA PRO A 138 7.82 6.86 -13.63
C PRO A 138 8.44 6.00 -12.53
N TRP A 139 9.74 6.16 -12.28
CA TRP A 139 10.50 5.35 -11.32
C TRP A 139 9.91 5.33 -9.90
N LEU A 140 9.23 6.42 -9.48
CA LEU A 140 8.59 6.53 -8.16
C LEU A 140 7.55 5.43 -7.90
N TYR A 141 6.88 4.91 -8.95
CA TYR A 141 5.93 3.80 -8.80
C TYR A 141 6.62 2.48 -8.43
N TYR A 142 7.80 2.22 -8.99
CA TYR A 142 8.61 1.05 -8.65
C TYR A 142 9.09 1.17 -7.21
N TYR A 143 9.59 2.36 -6.86
CA TYR A 143 10.02 2.67 -5.50
C TYR A 143 8.89 2.43 -4.49
N SER A 144 7.67 2.93 -4.73
CA SER A 144 6.54 2.72 -3.82
C SER A 144 6.19 1.25 -3.62
N VAL A 145 6.19 0.45 -4.69
CA VAL A 145 5.85 -0.99 -4.59
C VAL A 145 6.95 -1.74 -3.83
N ILE A 146 8.22 -1.53 -4.20
CA ILE A 146 9.36 -2.17 -3.54
C ILE A 146 9.42 -1.78 -2.07
N LEU A 147 9.23 -0.50 -1.74
CA LEU A 147 9.20 -0.01 -0.37
C LEU A 147 8.16 -0.77 0.45
N VAL A 148 6.91 -0.85 -0.02
CA VAL A 148 5.85 -1.56 0.71
C VAL A 148 6.16 -3.05 0.88
N VAL A 149 6.59 -3.72 -0.19
CA VAL A 149 6.91 -5.15 -0.16
C VAL A 149 8.02 -5.43 0.86
N LEU A 150 9.10 -4.63 0.84
CA LEU A 150 10.19 -4.77 1.80
C LEU A 150 9.74 -4.44 3.22
N THR A 151 8.95 -3.39 3.42
CA THR A 151 8.43 -3.04 4.76
C THR A 151 7.58 -4.17 5.34
N LEU A 152 6.65 -4.74 4.55
CA LEU A 152 5.81 -5.85 5.01
C LEU A 152 6.61 -7.14 5.21
N MET A 153 7.59 -7.42 4.35
CA MET A 153 8.49 -8.56 4.51
C MET A 153 9.29 -8.44 5.82
N ILE A 154 9.88 -7.27 6.10
CA ILE A 154 10.62 -7.01 7.34
C ILE A 154 9.69 -7.14 8.56
N PHE A 155 8.50 -6.54 8.50
CA PHE A 155 7.50 -6.62 9.57
C PHE A 155 7.15 -8.08 9.91
N THR A 156 6.92 -8.91 8.89
CA THR A 156 6.62 -10.34 9.05
C THR A 156 7.81 -11.09 9.66
N LEU A 157 9.04 -10.83 9.19
CA LEU A 157 10.25 -11.45 9.72
C LEU A 157 10.55 -11.08 11.17
N MET A 158 10.09 -9.90 11.62
CA MET A 158 10.18 -9.47 13.01
C MET A 158 9.11 -10.11 13.92
N GLY A 159 8.28 -11.01 13.38
CA GLY A 159 7.19 -11.66 14.12
C GLY A 159 5.90 -10.85 14.16
N GLY A 160 5.77 -9.83 13.30
CA GLY A 160 4.49 -9.15 13.10
C GLY A 160 3.49 -10.09 12.44
N GLU A 161 2.37 -10.34 13.11
CA GLU A 161 1.24 -11.05 12.52
C GLU A 161 0.43 -10.06 11.67
N ILE A 162 0.06 -10.50 10.46
CA ILE A 162 -0.72 -9.73 9.49
C ILE A 162 -2.19 -10.17 9.54
#